data_AF-A0A0N4VA87-F1
#
_entry.id   AF-A0A0N4VA87-F1
#
_cell.length_a   1.000
_cell.length_b   1.000
_cell.length_c   1.000
_cell.angle_alpha   90.00
_cell.angle_beta   90.00
_cell.angle_gamma   90.00
#
_symmetry.space_group_name_H-M   'P 1'
#
loop_
_entity.id
_entity.type
_entity.pdbx_description
1 polymer ?
#
loop_
_entity_poly.entity_id
_entity_poly.type
_entity_poly.pdbx_seq_one_letter_code
_entity_poly.pdbx_strand_id
1 'polypeptide(L)' 'MEARPNDWTCEPCGNTNFGFRRECNRCHAPRGSSSGGPGPMRGDGGRGRGRGDRAAPY' A
#
# COMPACT_ATOMS: atom_id res chain seq x y z
N MET A 1 -25.40 -18.60 -17.98
CA MET A 1 -25.45 -17.13 -17.74
C MET A 1 -24.33 -16.85 -16.78
N GLU A 2 -23.12 -16.70 -17.34
CA GLU A 2 -21.88 -16.53 -16.60
C GLU A 2 -22.08 -15.46 -15.53
N ALA A 3 -21.74 -15.85 -14.29
CA ALA A 3 -21.56 -14.91 -13.21
C ALA A 3 -20.76 -13.73 -13.77
N ARG A 4 -21.19 -12.50 -13.49
CA ARG A 4 -20.30 -11.34 -13.63
C ARG A 4 -19.73 -11.02 -12.25
N PRO A 5 -18.85 -11.87 -11.65
CA PRO A 5 -18.27 -11.61 -10.34
C PRO A 5 -17.11 -10.63 -10.50
N ASN A 6 -17.31 -9.55 -11.25
CA ASN A 6 -16.23 -8.68 -11.68
C ASN A 6 -16.09 -7.48 -10.73
N ASP A 7 -17.02 -7.31 -9.79
CA ASP A 7 -17.03 -6.17 -8.86
C ASP A 7 -15.77 -6.19 -7.99
N TRP A 8 -15.11 -5.04 -7.87
CA TRP A 8 -13.81 -4.93 -7.22
C TRP A 8 -13.82 -3.81 -6.18
N THR A 9 -13.21 -4.08 -5.04
CA THR A 9 -13.07 -3.09 -3.97
C THR A 9 -11.85 -2.23 -4.21
N CYS A 10 -12.05 -0.92 -4.14
CA CYS A 10 -11.01 0.07 -4.26
C CYS A 10 -10.21 0.18 -2.97
N GLU A 11 -9.00 -0.36 -2.94
CA GLU A 11 -8.07 -0.28 -1.81
C GLU A 11 -7.81 1.14 -1.26
N PRO A 12 -7.67 2.20 -2.09
CA PRO A 12 -7.37 3.53 -1.53
C PRO A 12 -8.55 4.24 -0.85
N CYS A 13 -9.80 3.81 -1.05
CA CYS A 13 -10.97 4.50 -0.47
C CYS A 13 -12.06 3.56 0.07
N GLY A 14 -11.86 2.25 -0.02
CA GLY A 14 -12.79 1.22 0.44
C GLY A 14 -14.07 1.10 -0.39
N ASN A 15 -14.16 1.75 -1.56
CA ASN A 15 -15.38 1.77 -2.35
C ASN A 15 -15.51 0.54 -3.26
N THR A 16 -16.67 -0.11 -3.28
CA THR A 16 -16.97 -1.23 -4.19
C THR A 16 -17.38 -0.71 -5.56
N ASN A 17 -16.62 -1.10 -6.59
CA ASN A 17 -16.85 -0.71 -7.98
C ASN A 17 -17.39 -1.85 -8.81
N PHE A 18 -18.16 -1.49 -9.84
CA PHE A 18 -18.65 -2.44 -10.82
C PHE A 18 -17.53 -3.00 -11.69
N GLY A 19 -17.58 -4.28 -12.00
CA GLY A 19 -16.44 -4.93 -12.65
C GLY A 19 -16.12 -4.60 -14.10
N PHE A 20 -17.02 -3.92 -14.80
CA PHE A 20 -16.71 -3.33 -16.10
C PHE A 20 -15.83 -2.08 -15.96
N ARG A 21 -15.78 -1.47 -14.77
CA ARG A 21 -15.03 -0.24 -14.53
C ARG A 21 -13.55 -0.56 -14.36
N ARG A 22 -12.72 0.18 -15.07
CA ARG A 22 -11.25 0.17 -14.92
C ARG A 22 -10.77 1.10 -13.80
N GLU A 23 -11.64 1.99 -13.33
CA GLU A 23 -11.33 3.04 -12.37
C GLU A 23 -12.44 3.16 -11.32
N CYS A 24 -12.07 3.62 -10.13
CA CYS A 24 -13.00 3.80 -9.03
C CYS A 24 -14.01 4.91 -9.33
N ASN A 25 -15.29 4.68 -9.07
CA ASN A 25 -16.34 5.70 -9.28
C ASN A 25 -16.26 6.85 -8.26
N ARG A 26 -15.50 6.69 -7.17
CA ARG A 26 -15.43 7.64 -6.06
C ARG A 26 -14.17 8.48 -6.08
N CYS A 27 -13.02 7.84 -6.25
CA CYS A 27 -11.72 8.50 -6.23
C CYS A 27 -10.97 8.39 -7.56
N HIS A 28 -11.56 7.75 -8.58
CA HIS A 28 -10.94 7.56 -9.89
C HIS A 28 -9.61 6.79 -9.87
N ALA A 29 -9.31 6.06 -8.79
CA ALA A 29 -8.13 5.21 -8.73
C ALA A 29 -8.24 3.99 -9.68
N PRO A 30 -7.15 3.55 -10.33
CA PRO A 30 -7.17 2.42 -11.25
C PRO A 30 -7.33 1.07 -10.53
N ARG A 31 -8.05 0.14 -11.18
CA ARG A 31 -8.17 -1.26 -10.71
C ARG A 31 -6.79 -1.91 -10.79
N GLY A 32 -6.20 -2.29 -9.64
CA GLY A 32 -4.87 -2.89 -9.59
C GLY A 32 -3.75 -1.98 -9.09
N SER A 33 -4.05 -0.87 -8.40
CA SER A 33 -3.02 -0.13 -7.65
C SER A 33 -2.44 -0.93 -6.46
N SER A 34 -2.90 -2.17 -6.25
CA SER A 34 -2.31 -3.14 -5.34
C SER A 34 -1.71 -4.29 -6.16
N SER A 35 -0.39 -4.44 -6.10
CA SER A 35 0.42 -5.58 -6.62
C SER A 35 0.98 -5.43 -8.04
N GLY A 36 2.09 -4.71 -8.16
CA GLY A 36 2.94 -4.72 -9.35
C GLY A 36 4.41 -4.33 -9.11
N GLY A 37 4.88 -4.23 -7.86
CA GLY A 37 6.28 -3.97 -7.55
C GLY A 37 6.86 -5.09 -6.69
N PRO A 38 7.85 -5.89 -7.18
CA PRO A 38 8.59 -6.78 -6.31
C PRO A 38 9.58 -5.93 -5.52
N GLY A 39 9.24 -5.60 -4.28
CA GLY A 39 10.17 -5.00 -3.33
C GLY A 39 10.28 -5.88 -2.09
N PRO A 40 11.30 -6.76 -1.98
CA PRO A 40 11.57 -7.40 -0.70
C PRO A 40 12.17 -6.33 0.23
N MET A 41 11.33 -5.58 0.96
CA MET A 41 11.81 -4.85 2.13
C MET A 41 12.05 -5.86 3.26
N ARG A 42 13.11 -6.66 3.11
CA ARG A 42 13.76 -7.33 4.23
C ARG A 42 14.74 -6.30 4.79
N GLY A 43 14.27 -5.51 5.74
CA GLY A 43 15.05 -4.52 6.47
C GLY A 43 14.98 -4.82 7.97
N ASP A 44 15.40 -6.01 8.36
CA ASP A 44 15.87 -6.26 9.73
C ASP A 44 17.21 -5.51 9.88
N GLY A 45 17.25 -4.48 10.74
CA GLY A 45 18.40 -3.58 10.80
C GLY A 45 18.38 -2.58 11.94
N GLY A 46 18.45 -3.06 13.18
CA GLY A 46 19.20 -2.37 14.23
C GLY A 46 18.44 -1.43 15.18
N ARG A 47 18.05 -1.95 16.35
CA ARG A 47 17.72 -1.13 17.53
C ARG A 47 19.02 -0.62 18.18
N GLY A 48 19.55 0.49 17.70
CA GLY A 48 20.69 1.18 18.32
C GLY A 48 20.26 2.25 19.33
N ARG A 49 19.84 1.87 20.54
CA ARG A 49 19.70 2.82 21.67
C ARG A 49 21.10 3.10 22.25
N GLY A 50 21.93 3.84 21.51
CA GLY A 50 23.22 4.33 21.99
C GLY A 50 23.02 5.57 22.85
N ARG A 51 23.04 5.41 24.18
CA ARG A 51 23.26 6.52 25.12
C ARG A 51 24.78 6.69 25.22
N GLY A 52 25.35 7.81 24.79
CA GLY A 52 26.82 7.87 24.70
C GLY A 52 27.53 9.22 24.67
N ASP A 53 26.88 10.34 24.39
CA ASP A 53 27.59 11.60 24.11
C ASP A 53 27.42 12.63 25.25
N ARG A 54 27.92 12.25 26.43
CA ARG A 54 28.35 13.18 27.46
C ARG A 54 29.87 13.20 27.49
N ALA A 55 30.47 13.92 26.55
CA ALA A 55 31.88 14.31 26.62
C ALA A 55 32.03 15.72 26.04
N ALA A 56 32.37 16.66 26.92
CA ALA A 56 32.59 18.08 26.65
C ALA A 56 33.78 18.31 25.69
N PRO A 57 33.92 19.54 25.18
CA PRO A 57 35.18 20.21 25.39
C PRO A 57 35.01 21.59 26.03
N TYR A 58 36.09 21.97 26.70
CA TYR A 58 36.44 23.26 27.28
C TYR A 58 36.29 24.44 26.30
#